data_AF-A0A6P6XJN4-F1
#
_entry.id   AF-A0A6P6XJN4-F1
#
_cell.length_a   1.000
_cell.length_b   1.000
_cell.length_c   1.000
_cell.angle_alpha   90.00
_cell.angle_beta   90.00
_cell.angle_gamma   90.00
#
_symmetry.space_group_name_H-M   'P 1'
#
loop_
_entity.id
_entity.type
_entity.pdbx_description
1 polymer ?
#
loop_
_entity_poly.entity_id
_entity_poly.type
_entity_poly.pdbx_seq_one_letter_code
_entity_poly.pdbx_strand_id
1 'polypeptide(L)'
;MDMICAIATLESDRQPLATQYNKKSKETTLGIMQILPKTAQWLVRDLGYQRYEISGNPEVLYKPFVNVYLGAAYLKWLSNYDQKERSEEFMVRAYKAGTKKAAHKSTLQYWKQYLAVKESLPSRKVFEVSPLPTASSAAPAVTKTKAGPLNTTWDSRTSKEDMEDMWIHPNVNKEWMKSGEKKGKVRFSHDTEKRPYLSRVELRAVSEIILSKHFSTRRVEPTVLCAIAEIVSMRFVNGVGQRTGLMGIDYPTARWLYKDVGYKAYIVDSVDDLCKPFVSMYFGAAYLAWLSEYEGRERTPQFVVQAYLAGPQNVNLQETGPLWLKFEEALSHYEDVKKGGGDCRIL
;
A
#
# COMPACT_ATOMS: atom_id res chain seq x y z
N MET A 1 5.59 -7.22 2.29
CA MET A 1 5.06 -7.95 3.45
C MET A 1 5.71 -9.32 3.58
N ASP A 2 5.89 -10.04 2.47
CA ASP A 2 6.44 -11.41 2.44
C ASP A 2 7.82 -11.53 3.11
N MET A 3 8.70 -10.54 2.96
CA MET A 3 10.01 -10.51 3.63
C MET A 3 9.92 -10.53 5.16
N ILE A 4 9.07 -9.68 5.74
CA ILE A 4 8.90 -9.60 7.21
C ILE A 4 8.35 -10.91 7.73
N CYS A 5 7.35 -11.49 7.05
CA CYS A 5 6.76 -12.78 7.41
C CYS A 5 7.78 -13.92 7.31
N ALA A 6 8.60 -13.95 6.25
CA ALA A 6 9.61 -14.97 6.06
C ALA A 6 10.73 -14.87 7.11
N ILE A 7 11.23 -13.66 7.40
CA ILE A 7 12.22 -13.43 8.46
C ILE A 7 11.62 -13.80 9.83
N ALA A 8 10.41 -13.37 10.15
CA ALA A 8 9.74 -13.74 11.40
C ALA A 8 9.58 -15.26 11.58
N THR A 9 9.30 -15.98 10.47
CA THR A 9 9.22 -17.45 10.47
C THR A 9 10.60 -18.06 10.76
N LEU A 10 11.65 -17.60 10.08
CA LEU A 10 13.00 -18.13 10.29
C LEU A 10 13.58 -17.79 11.66
N GLU A 11 13.30 -16.59 12.17
CA GLU A 11 13.93 -16.10 13.39
C GLU A 11 13.22 -16.61 14.64
N SER A 12 11.90 -16.79 14.65
CA SER A 12 11.18 -17.17 15.87
C SER A 12 10.09 -18.22 15.68
N ASP A 13 9.91 -18.74 14.47
CA ASP A 13 8.70 -19.47 14.11
C ASP A 13 7.42 -18.66 14.45
N ARG A 14 7.53 -17.34 14.29
CA ARG A 14 6.48 -16.35 14.61
C ARG A 14 6.06 -16.33 16.09
N GLN A 15 6.87 -16.87 17.00
CA GLN A 15 6.57 -16.90 18.42
C GLN A 15 6.92 -15.56 19.12
N PRO A 16 5.95 -14.85 19.71
CA PRO A 16 6.17 -13.53 20.32
C PRO A 16 7.13 -13.50 21.49
N LEU A 17 7.18 -14.58 22.27
CA LEU A 17 8.01 -14.69 23.47
C LEU A 17 9.35 -15.39 23.19
N ALA A 18 9.70 -15.58 21.91
CA ALA A 18 10.94 -16.23 21.52
C ALA A 18 12.15 -15.46 22.02
N THR A 19 13.06 -16.19 22.65
CA THR A 19 14.35 -15.68 23.14
C THR A 19 15.45 -16.58 22.60
N GLN A 20 16.45 -16.00 21.93
CA GLN A 20 17.62 -16.76 21.49
C GLN A 20 18.88 -16.15 22.07
N TYR A 21 19.71 -17.02 22.66
CA TYR A 21 21.01 -16.66 23.16
C TYR A 21 22.10 -17.17 22.22
N ASN A 22 22.89 -16.25 21.66
CA ASN A 22 24.02 -16.60 20.82
C ASN A 22 25.29 -16.74 21.69
N LYS A 23 25.74 -17.98 21.91
CA LYS A 23 26.94 -18.29 22.70
C LYS A 23 28.23 -17.64 22.16
N LYS A 24 28.32 -17.38 20.85
CA LYS A 24 29.52 -16.81 20.22
C LYS A 24 29.62 -15.30 20.43
N SER A 25 28.50 -14.58 20.31
CA SER A 25 28.47 -13.13 20.54
C SER A 25 28.13 -12.75 21.99
N LYS A 26 27.69 -13.72 22.82
CA LYS A 26 27.15 -13.51 24.17
C LYS A 26 25.98 -12.52 24.20
N GLU A 27 25.16 -12.56 23.16
CA GLU A 27 24.03 -11.63 22.98
C GLU A 27 22.71 -12.39 22.95
N THR A 28 21.68 -11.74 23.49
CA THR A 28 20.31 -12.25 23.50
C THR A 28 19.43 -11.43 22.57
N THR A 29 18.72 -12.11 21.68
CA THR A 29 17.70 -11.55 20.80
C THR A 29 16.30 -11.88 21.31
N LEU A 30 15.38 -10.93 21.16
CA LEU A 30 14.04 -11.01 21.74
C LEU A 30 12.95 -10.83 20.68
N GLY A 31 11.85 -11.56 20.85
CA GLY A 31 10.60 -11.37 20.12
C GLY A 31 10.54 -11.95 18.70
N ILE A 32 9.44 -11.69 18.00
CA ILE A 32 9.09 -12.32 16.70
C ILE A 32 10.20 -12.19 15.64
N MET A 33 10.87 -11.04 15.60
CA MET A 33 11.90 -10.69 14.64
C MET A 33 13.32 -10.80 15.23
N GLN A 34 13.46 -11.36 16.44
CA GLN A 34 14.73 -11.57 17.14
C GLN A 34 15.63 -10.32 17.15
N ILE A 35 15.10 -9.21 17.67
CA ILE A 35 15.81 -7.94 17.76
C ILE A 35 16.72 -7.94 18.98
N LEU A 36 17.97 -7.46 18.81
CA LEU A 36 18.86 -7.21 19.94
C LEU A 36 18.46 -5.93 20.67
N PRO A 37 18.46 -5.90 22.02
CA PRO A 37 18.18 -4.69 22.80
C PRO A 37 19.04 -3.49 22.38
N LYS A 38 20.34 -3.71 22.11
CA LYS A 38 21.24 -2.64 21.63
C LYS A 38 20.85 -2.09 20.26
N THR A 39 20.36 -2.94 19.35
CA THR A 39 19.92 -2.53 18.02
C THR A 39 18.62 -1.73 18.13
N ALA A 40 17.70 -2.17 18.98
CA ALA A 40 16.46 -1.43 19.28
C ALA A 40 16.77 -0.04 19.85
N GLN A 41 17.67 0.05 20.83
CA GLN A 41 18.07 1.34 21.41
C GLN A 41 18.70 2.27 20.36
N TRP A 42 19.61 1.75 19.54
CA TRP A 42 20.23 2.51 18.45
C TRP A 42 19.22 2.99 17.41
N LEU A 43 18.24 2.16 17.02
CA LEU A 43 17.16 2.56 16.11
C LEU A 43 16.32 3.72 16.66
N VAL A 44 15.98 3.66 17.96
CA VAL A 44 15.16 4.69 18.61
C VAL A 44 15.94 6.00 18.81
N ARG A 45 17.16 5.89 19.36
CA ARG A 45 17.95 7.04 19.78
C ARG A 45 18.68 7.71 18.62
N ASP A 46 19.32 6.92 17.76
CA ASP A 46 20.23 7.43 16.73
C ASP A 46 19.54 7.57 15.37
N LEU A 47 18.49 6.77 15.10
CA LEU A 47 17.72 6.81 13.84
C LEU A 47 16.29 7.34 13.96
N GLY A 48 15.87 7.76 15.16
CA GLY A 48 14.60 8.48 15.36
C GLY A 48 13.33 7.62 15.26
N TYR A 49 13.42 6.29 15.35
CA TYR A 49 12.27 5.38 15.30
C TYR A 49 11.49 5.35 16.64
N GLN A 50 10.87 6.48 17.02
CA GLN A 50 10.30 6.72 18.35
C GLN A 50 8.80 6.44 18.47
N ARG A 51 8.21 5.68 17.54
CA ARG A 51 6.75 5.36 17.58
C ARG A 51 6.34 4.62 18.85
N TYR A 52 7.25 3.82 19.41
CA TYR A 52 7.07 3.08 20.65
C TYR A 52 8.18 3.46 21.63
N GLU A 53 7.80 3.75 22.87
CA GLU A 53 8.76 4.07 23.92
C GLU A 53 9.48 2.79 24.41
N ILE A 54 10.81 2.80 24.33
CA ILE A 54 11.68 1.73 24.84
C ILE A 54 12.45 2.34 26.01
N SER A 55 11.77 2.54 27.14
CA SER A 55 12.30 3.20 28.35
C SER A 55 13.32 2.32 29.08
N GLY A 56 14.37 1.87 28.39
CA GLY A 56 15.42 0.99 28.92
C GLY A 56 14.99 -0.45 29.23
N ASN A 57 13.69 -0.76 29.24
CA ASN A 57 13.17 -2.09 29.52
C ASN A 57 13.22 -2.98 28.26
N PRO A 58 14.06 -4.04 28.21
CA PRO A 58 14.16 -4.93 27.06
C PRO A 58 12.92 -5.80 26.84
N GLU A 59 12.06 -5.99 27.84
CA GLU A 59 10.85 -6.84 27.74
C GLU A 59 9.82 -6.27 26.77
N VAL A 60 9.86 -4.96 26.47
CA VAL A 60 8.98 -4.37 25.46
C VAL A 60 9.19 -4.99 24.07
N LEU A 61 10.34 -5.62 23.82
CA LEU A 61 10.63 -6.34 22.60
C LEU A 61 9.84 -7.65 22.45
N TYR A 62 9.20 -8.16 23.50
CA TYR A 62 8.26 -9.28 23.36
C TYR A 62 6.90 -8.86 22.79
N LYS A 63 6.59 -7.55 22.80
CA LYS A 63 5.34 -7.04 22.21
C LYS A 63 5.41 -7.16 20.68
N PRO A 64 4.51 -7.93 20.03
CA PRO A 64 4.56 -8.18 18.58
C PRO A 64 4.71 -6.93 17.73
N PHE A 65 3.90 -5.91 17.98
CA PHE A 65 3.89 -4.67 17.19
C PHE A 65 5.19 -3.86 17.36
N VAL A 66 5.74 -3.81 18.57
CA VAL A 66 7.01 -3.12 18.85
C VAL A 66 8.15 -3.84 18.13
N ASN A 67 8.19 -5.17 18.24
CA ASN A 67 9.25 -5.98 17.67
C ASN A 67 9.24 -5.96 16.14
N VAL A 68 8.05 -6.09 15.53
CA VAL A 68 7.88 -5.99 14.07
C VAL A 68 8.20 -4.59 13.56
N TYR A 69 7.78 -3.53 14.28
CA TYR A 69 8.13 -2.15 13.91
C TYR A 69 9.64 -1.93 13.88
N LEU A 70 10.36 -2.39 14.90
CA LEU A 70 11.82 -2.23 14.97
C LEU A 70 12.55 -3.12 13.96
N GLY A 71 12.06 -4.34 13.71
CA GLY A 71 12.60 -5.20 12.66
C GLY A 71 12.40 -4.62 11.26
N ALA A 72 11.23 -4.03 10.99
CA ALA A 72 10.97 -3.31 9.75
C ALA A 72 11.84 -2.04 9.63
N ALA A 73 12.02 -1.29 10.72
CA ALA A 73 12.92 -0.14 10.77
C ALA A 73 14.37 -0.53 10.47
N TYR A 74 14.84 -1.65 11.02
CA TYR A 74 16.18 -2.17 10.74
C TYR A 74 16.34 -2.59 9.29
N LEU A 75 15.35 -3.28 8.70
CA LEU A 75 15.35 -3.63 7.28
C LEU A 75 15.33 -2.38 6.39
N LYS A 76 14.55 -1.35 6.74
CA LYS A 76 14.53 -0.06 6.03
C LYS A 76 15.88 0.65 6.09
N TRP A 77 16.60 0.54 7.20
CA TRP A 77 17.96 1.04 7.28
C TRP A 77 18.92 0.22 6.40
N LEU A 78 18.79 -1.12 6.41
CA LEU A 78 19.60 -2.01 5.58
C LEU A 78 19.39 -1.81 4.08
N SER A 79 18.17 -1.45 3.64
CA SER A 79 17.86 -1.22 2.22
C SER A 79 18.64 -0.04 1.63
N ASN A 80 19.10 0.89 2.46
CA ASN A 80 19.89 2.07 2.05
C ASN A 80 21.27 2.10 2.72
N TYR A 81 21.79 0.95 3.15
CA TYR A 81 23.06 0.85 3.84
C TYR A 81 24.22 1.36 2.97
N ASP A 82 25.09 2.20 3.53
CA ASP A 82 26.20 2.87 2.83
C ASP A 82 25.74 3.87 1.77
N GLN A 83 24.56 4.50 1.98
CA GLN A 83 23.93 5.44 1.04
C GLN A 83 23.69 4.83 -0.36
N LYS A 84 23.55 3.51 -0.43
CA LYS A 84 23.31 2.75 -1.65
C LYS A 84 22.09 1.88 -1.46
N GLU A 85 21.25 1.81 -2.48
CA GLU A 85 20.17 0.84 -2.52
C GLU A 85 20.76 -0.57 -2.51
N ARG A 86 20.28 -1.41 -1.58
CA ARG A 86 20.76 -2.77 -1.38
C ARG A 86 19.72 -3.77 -1.86
N SER A 87 20.20 -4.86 -2.44
CA SER A 87 19.34 -5.97 -2.84
C SER A 87 18.68 -6.63 -1.64
N GLU A 88 17.54 -7.27 -1.89
CA GLU A 88 16.86 -8.10 -0.90
C GLU A 88 17.77 -9.17 -0.29
N GLU A 89 18.61 -9.81 -1.12
CA GLU A 89 19.59 -10.79 -0.63
C GLU A 89 20.55 -10.16 0.37
N PHE A 90 21.08 -8.97 0.07
CA PHE A 90 21.95 -8.26 0.99
C PHE A 90 21.23 -7.95 2.30
N MET A 91 20.01 -7.41 2.22
CA MET A 91 19.21 -7.06 3.40
C MET A 91 19.00 -8.27 4.31
N VAL A 92 18.54 -9.41 3.76
CA VAL A 92 18.26 -10.63 4.53
C VAL A 92 19.53 -11.21 5.15
N ARG A 93 20.63 -11.27 4.38
CA ARG A 93 21.90 -11.82 4.88
C ARG A 93 22.54 -10.89 5.92
N ALA A 94 22.42 -9.58 5.74
CA ALA A 94 22.88 -8.57 6.70
C ALA A 94 22.03 -8.55 7.98
N TYR A 95 20.72 -8.81 7.87
CA TYR A 95 19.83 -8.94 9.01
C TYR A 95 20.30 -10.05 9.95
N LYS A 96 20.68 -11.21 9.39
CA LYS A 96 21.12 -12.36 10.18
C LYS A 96 22.51 -12.22 10.81
N ALA A 97 23.48 -11.70 10.05
CA ALA A 97 24.89 -11.80 10.42
C ALA A 97 25.63 -10.44 10.52
N GLY A 98 24.91 -9.34 10.31
CA GLY A 98 25.46 -8.00 10.21
C GLY A 98 25.99 -7.68 8.81
N THR A 99 26.10 -6.39 8.53
CA THR A 99 26.45 -5.84 7.19
C THR A 99 27.81 -6.32 6.68
N LYS A 100 28.80 -6.48 7.57
CA LYS A 100 30.14 -6.98 7.21
C LYS A 100 30.15 -8.43 6.73
N LYS A 101 29.15 -9.24 7.12
CA LYS A 101 29.05 -10.67 6.76
C LYS A 101 27.94 -10.94 5.74
N ALA A 102 27.30 -9.90 5.21
CA ALA A 102 26.20 -10.04 4.26
C ALA A 102 26.60 -10.85 3.03
N ALA A 103 27.81 -10.63 2.48
CA ALA A 103 28.32 -11.38 1.32
C ALA A 103 29.01 -12.70 1.68
N HIS A 104 29.24 -12.99 2.97
CA HIS A 104 30.06 -14.14 3.39
C HIS A 104 29.34 -15.48 3.15
N LYS A 105 30.07 -16.52 2.73
CA LYS A 105 29.50 -17.84 2.37
C LYS A 105 28.63 -18.47 3.47
N SER A 106 28.92 -18.18 4.74
CA SER A 106 28.15 -18.69 5.89
C SER A 106 26.70 -18.22 5.94
N THR A 107 26.34 -17.11 5.29
CA THR A 107 24.96 -16.59 5.26
C THR A 107 24.14 -17.13 4.08
N LEU A 108 24.76 -17.88 3.17
CA LEU A 108 24.11 -18.40 1.97
C LEU A 108 23.02 -19.42 2.30
N GLN A 109 23.23 -20.26 3.32
CA GLN A 109 22.23 -21.24 3.77
C GLN A 109 20.97 -20.53 4.31
N TYR A 110 21.15 -19.46 5.09
CA TYR A 110 20.04 -18.66 5.60
C TYR A 110 19.26 -18.00 4.47
N TRP A 111 19.95 -17.48 3.44
CA TRP A 111 19.30 -16.95 2.23
C TRP A 111 18.46 -18.00 1.49
N LYS A 112 18.99 -19.22 1.32
CA LYS A 112 18.24 -20.32 0.69
C LYS A 112 16.99 -20.71 1.49
N GLN A 113 17.11 -20.78 2.82
CA GLN A 113 15.97 -21.03 3.70
C GLN A 113 14.94 -19.91 3.62
N TYR A 114 15.40 -18.65 3.52
CA TYR A 114 14.54 -17.50 3.33
C TYR A 114 13.74 -17.58 2.04
N LEU A 115 14.38 -17.92 0.92
CA LEU A 115 13.68 -18.12 -0.36
C LEU A 115 12.64 -19.23 -0.26
N ALA A 116 13.00 -20.39 0.32
CA ALA A 116 12.07 -21.51 0.51
C ALA A 116 10.86 -21.13 1.39
N VAL A 117 11.08 -20.38 2.47
CA VAL A 117 9.99 -19.86 3.30
C VAL A 117 9.16 -18.85 2.53
N LYS A 118 9.79 -17.90 1.84
CA LYS A 118 9.09 -16.86 1.06
C LYS A 118 8.25 -17.45 -0.08
N GLU A 119 8.71 -18.53 -0.72
CA GLU A 119 7.98 -19.26 -1.76
C GLU A 119 6.82 -20.10 -1.20
N SER A 120 6.96 -20.63 0.02
CA SER A 120 5.92 -21.41 0.71
C SER A 120 4.91 -20.56 1.47
N LEU A 121 5.22 -19.29 1.74
CA LEU A 121 4.19 -18.32 2.08
C LEU A 121 3.20 -18.28 0.92
N PRO A 122 1.88 -18.25 1.21
CA PRO A 122 0.87 -18.28 0.17
C PRO A 122 1.13 -17.16 -0.84
N SER A 123 1.75 -17.53 -1.96
CA SER A 123 1.91 -16.65 -3.11
C SER A 123 0.50 -16.34 -3.57
N ARG A 124 0.23 -15.08 -3.89
CA ARG A 124 -1.11 -14.63 -4.33
C ARG A 124 -1.53 -15.21 -5.70
N LYS A 125 -0.89 -16.29 -6.16
CA LYS A 125 -1.21 -17.03 -7.38
C LYS A 125 -1.44 -18.50 -7.01
N VAL A 126 -2.56 -19.03 -7.51
CA VAL A 126 -3.05 -20.42 -7.40
C VAL A 126 -3.89 -20.71 -6.13
N PHE A 127 -5.16 -20.31 -6.18
CA PHE A 127 -6.25 -21.20 -5.77
C PHE A 127 -7.02 -21.61 -7.02
N GLU A 128 -6.37 -22.44 -7.83
CA GLU A 128 -7.10 -23.25 -8.81
C GLU A 128 -7.72 -24.42 -8.04
N VAL A 129 -9.04 -24.51 -8.11
CA VAL A 129 -9.84 -25.51 -7.41
C VAL A 129 -9.73 -26.82 -8.16
N SER A 130 -9.48 -27.91 -7.43
CA SER A 130 -10.00 -29.24 -7.78
C SER A 130 -10.22 -30.09 -6.52
N PRO A 131 -11.20 -31.01 -6.55
CA PRO A 131 -12.01 -31.34 -5.37
C PRO A 131 -11.44 -32.46 -4.50
N LEU A 132 -11.89 -32.45 -3.24
CA LEU A 132 -11.62 -33.43 -2.18
C LEU A 132 -11.75 -34.91 -2.59
N PRO A 133 -11.11 -35.81 -1.82
CA PRO A 133 -11.94 -36.66 -0.95
C PRO A 133 -11.49 -36.72 0.52
N THR A 134 -12.53 -36.88 1.34
CA THR A 134 -12.67 -37.25 2.76
C THR A 134 -11.61 -38.16 3.39
N ALA A 135 -11.19 -37.84 4.62
CA ALA A 135 -11.43 -38.66 5.83
C ALA A 135 -10.87 -38.01 7.12
N SER A 136 -11.55 -38.31 8.23
CA SER A 136 -11.39 -37.84 9.62
C SER A 136 -9.97 -37.75 10.19
N SER A 137 -9.71 -36.72 11.01
CA SER A 137 -9.37 -36.89 12.43
C SER A 137 -9.35 -35.55 13.18
N ALA A 138 -9.69 -35.60 14.46
CA ALA A 138 -9.94 -34.45 15.35
C ALA A 138 -8.67 -33.81 15.92
N ALA A 139 -8.66 -32.47 16.07
CA ALA A 139 -8.14 -31.66 17.21
C ALA A 139 -8.10 -30.15 16.83
N PRO A 140 -7.83 -29.25 17.80
CA PRO A 140 -8.81 -28.46 18.54
C PRO A 140 -9.12 -27.09 17.91
N ALA A 141 -10.21 -26.48 18.38
CA ALA A 141 -10.71 -25.19 17.95
C ALA A 141 -9.68 -24.06 18.15
N VAL A 142 -9.07 -23.62 17.04
CA VAL A 142 -8.44 -22.29 16.98
C VAL A 142 -9.57 -21.28 16.83
N THR A 143 -9.76 -20.49 17.88
CA THR A 143 -10.64 -19.32 17.90
C THR A 143 -10.33 -18.44 16.69
N LYS A 144 -11.27 -18.44 15.74
CA LYS A 144 -11.33 -17.51 14.62
C LYS A 144 -11.25 -16.09 15.18
N THR A 145 -10.10 -15.44 15.01
CA THR A 145 -10.02 -13.98 15.12
C THR A 145 -11.00 -13.43 14.09
N LYS A 146 -11.98 -12.70 14.59
CA LYS A 146 -13.14 -12.18 13.86
C LYS A 146 -12.71 -11.62 12.50
N ALA A 147 -13.40 -12.08 11.46
CA ALA A 147 -13.48 -11.39 10.19
C ALA A 147 -13.66 -9.89 10.45
N GLY A 148 -12.90 -9.05 9.74
CA GLY A 148 -13.16 -7.61 9.68
C GLY A 148 -14.65 -7.38 9.38
N PRO A 149 -15.25 -6.30 9.91
CA PRO A 149 -16.70 -6.20 10.00
C PRO A 149 -17.31 -6.38 8.61
N LEU A 150 -18.24 -7.35 8.52
CA LEU A 150 -19.10 -7.70 7.38
C LEU A 150 -19.97 -6.53 6.88
N ASN A 151 -19.67 -5.28 7.23
CA ASN A 151 -20.55 -4.13 7.06
C ASN A 151 -19.81 -2.80 6.86
N THR A 152 -18.70 -2.79 6.09
CA THR A 152 -18.07 -1.50 5.71
C THR A 152 -18.94 -0.82 4.65
N THR A 153 -19.60 0.28 5.04
CA THR A 153 -20.45 1.09 4.15
C THR A 153 -19.71 2.34 3.69
N TRP A 154 -20.15 2.91 2.58
CA TRP A 154 -19.70 4.22 2.10
C TRP A 154 -19.82 5.30 3.17
N ASP A 155 -20.94 5.34 3.89
CA ASP A 155 -21.23 6.31 4.96
C ASP A 155 -20.21 6.24 6.12
N SER A 156 -19.54 5.10 6.34
CA SER A 156 -18.49 4.97 7.36
C SER A 156 -17.14 5.54 6.95
N ARG A 157 -16.95 5.81 5.66
CA ARG A 157 -15.66 6.20 5.05
C ARG A 157 -15.72 7.57 4.36
N THR A 158 -16.88 8.22 4.37
CA THR A 158 -17.15 9.40 3.55
C THR A 158 -17.90 10.44 4.39
N SER A 159 -17.63 11.72 4.15
CA SER A 159 -18.34 12.80 4.83
C SER A 159 -19.80 12.86 4.36
N LYS A 160 -20.68 13.50 5.14
CA LYS A 160 -22.09 13.67 4.75
C LYS A 160 -22.21 14.46 3.43
N GLU A 161 -21.41 15.51 3.30
CA GLU A 161 -21.37 16.38 2.12
C GLU A 161 -20.96 15.58 0.86
N ASP A 162 -19.87 14.82 0.93
CA ASP A 162 -19.42 14.00 -0.19
C ASP A 162 -20.41 12.88 -0.54
N MET A 163 -21.10 12.31 0.46
CA MET A 163 -22.18 11.36 0.21
C MET A 163 -23.36 12.01 -0.51
N GLU A 164 -23.72 13.24 -0.15
CA GLU A 164 -24.78 13.99 -0.83
C GLU A 164 -24.43 14.23 -2.30
N ASP A 165 -23.19 14.61 -2.60
CA ASP A 165 -22.72 14.77 -3.98
C ASP A 165 -22.79 13.46 -4.77
N MET A 166 -22.40 12.33 -4.16
CA MET A 166 -22.55 11.01 -4.78
C MET A 166 -24.00 10.67 -5.10
N TRP A 167 -24.95 11.04 -4.22
CA TRP A 167 -26.37 10.83 -4.46
C TRP A 167 -26.97 11.76 -5.51
N ILE A 168 -26.42 12.97 -5.68
CA ILE A 168 -26.81 13.93 -6.71
C ILE A 168 -26.23 13.50 -8.08
N HIS A 169 -25.08 12.84 -8.09
CA HIS A 169 -24.43 12.42 -9.32
C HIS A 169 -25.28 11.41 -10.12
N PRO A 170 -25.69 11.73 -11.37
CA PRO A 170 -26.76 11.02 -12.07
C PRO A 170 -26.42 9.54 -12.34
N ASN A 171 -25.18 9.25 -12.72
CA ASN A 171 -24.76 7.88 -13.02
C ASN A 171 -24.67 7.02 -11.74
N VAL A 172 -24.25 7.60 -10.62
CA VAL A 172 -24.15 6.90 -9.34
C VAL A 172 -25.54 6.66 -8.77
N ASN A 173 -26.39 7.70 -8.78
CA ASN A 173 -27.78 7.58 -8.36
C ASN A 173 -28.48 6.43 -9.11
N LYS A 174 -28.34 6.38 -10.43
CA LYS A 174 -28.90 5.31 -11.27
C LYS A 174 -28.36 3.93 -10.89
N GLU A 175 -27.05 3.80 -10.66
CA GLU A 175 -26.41 2.54 -10.26
C GLU A 175 -26.86 2.06 -8.88
N TRP A 176 -26.87 2.96 -7.90
CA TRP A 176 -27.28 2.66 -6.53
C TRP A 176 -28.77 2.33 -6.43
N MET A 177 -29.63 3.07 -7.14
CA MET A 177 -31.07 2.77 -7.22
C MET A 177 -31.33 1.41 -7.86
N LYS A 178 -30.62 1.06 -8.93
CA LYS A 178 -30.73 -0.25 -9.59
C LYS A 178 -30.30 -1.39 -8.66
N SER A 179 -29.30 -1.14 -7.80
CA SER A 179 -28.80 -2.09 -6.80
C SER A 179 -29.61 -2.12 -5.51
N GLY A 180 -30.67 -1.30 -5.39
CA GLY A 180 -31.52 -1.22 -4.20
C GLY A 180 -30.82 -0.62 -2.97
N GLU A 181 -29.75 0.13 -3.17
CA GLU A 181 -29.03 0.83 -2.09
C GLU A 181 -29.88 1.99 -1.55
N LYS A 182 -29.71 2.31 -0.27
CA LYS A 182 -30.47 3.37 0.42
C LYS A 182 -29.52 4.36 1.09
N LYS A 183 -29.92 5.64 1.12
CA LYS A 183 -29.19 6.69 1.86
C LYS A 183 -28.91 6.23 3.30
N GLY A 184 -27.66 6.38 3.75
CA GLY A 184 -27.21 5.98 5.08
C GLY A 184 -26.75 4.52 5.22
N LYS A 185 -26.91 3.67 4.19
CA LYS A 185 -26.53 2.25 4.23
C LYS A 185 -25.90 1.76 2.92
N VAL A 186 -25.26 2.65 2.15
CA VAL A 186 -24.73 2.27 0.85
C VAL A 186 -23.52 1.36 1.04
N ARG A 187 -23.58 0.15 0.48
CA ARG A 187 -22.46 -0.81 0.58
C ARG A 187 -21.44 -0.56 -0.52
N PHE A 188 -20.17 -0.83 -0.23
CA PHE A 188 -19.17 -0.96 -1.28
C PHE A 188 -19.41 -2.20 -2.13
N SER A 189 -19.00 -2.16 -3.40
CA SER A 189 -18.86 -3.37 -4.21
C SER A 189 -17.78 -4.27 -3.63
N HIS A 190 -17.94 -5.58 -3.75
CA HIS A 190 -17.00 -6.57 -3.21
C HIS A 190 -16.60 -7.57 -4.30
N ASP A 191 -15.31 -7.90 -4.35
CA ASP A 191 -14.83 -8.95 -5.25
C ASP A 191 -15.15 -10.35 -4.71
N THR A 192 -14.70 -11.39 -5.42
CA THR A 192 -14.89 -12.78 -5.01
C THR A 192 -14.23 -13.10 -3.66
N GLU A 193 -13.22 -12.34 -3.25
CA GLU A 193 -12.52 -12.43 -1.97
C GLU A 193 -13.13 -11.54 -0.87
N LYS A 194 -14.25 -10.87 -1.14
CA LYS A 194 -14.90 -9.91 -0.24
C LYS A 194 -14.03 -8.70 0.10
N ARG A 195 -13.18 -8.25 -0.82
CA ARG A 195 -12.45 -6.99 -0.71
C ARG A 195 -13.29 -5.85 -1.27
N PRO A 196 -13.45 -4.73 -0.54
CA PRO A 196 -14.24 -3.60 -1.00
C PRO A 196 -13.52 -2.84 -2.12
N TYR A 197 -14.23 -2.53 -3.19
CA TYR A 197 -13.75 -1.73 -4.32
C TYR A 197 -14.84 -0.75 -4.80
N LEU A 198 -14.44 0.30 -5.52
CA LEU A 198 -15.39 1.18 -6.20
C LEU A 198 -15.67 0.69 -7.61
N SER A 199 -16.94 0.66 -8.01
CA SER A 199 -17.29 0.47 -9.42
C SER A 199 -16.65 1.56 -10.29
N ARG A 200 -16.59 1.35 -11.62
CA ARG A 200 -16.05 2.38 -12.53
C ARG A 200 -16.89 3.66 -12.49
N VAL A 201 -18.20 3.52 -12.29
CA VAL A 201 -19.14 4.66 -12.17
C VAL A 201 -18.89 5.41 -10.87
N GLU A 202 -18.76 4.71 -9.75
CA GLU A 202 -18.44 5.31 -8.45
C GLU A 202 -17.09 6.03 -8.49
N LEU A 203 -16.05 5.38 -9.03
CA LEU A 203 -14.71 5.95 -9.13
C LEU A 203 -14.67 7.22 -9.99
N ARG A 204 -15.37 7.21 -11.13
CA ARG A 204 -15.49 8.37 -12.02
C ARG A 204 -16.17 9.53 -11.29
N ALA A 205 -17.27 9.26 -10.58
CA ALA A 205 -17.97 10.29 -9.82
C ALA A 205 -17.10 10.90 -8.70
N VAL A 206 -16.39 10.08 -7.90
CA VAL A 206 -15.47 10.62 -6.87
C VAL A 206 -14.40 11.50 -7.51
N SER A 207 -13.86 11.10 -8.66
CA SER A 207 -12.87 11.90 -9.41
C SER A 207 -13.45 13.24 -9.89
N GLU A 208 -14.65 13.23 -10.49
CA GLU A 208 -15.34 14.43 -10.99
C GLU A 208 -15.71 15.39 -9.85
N ILE A 209 -16.19 14.88 -8.71
CA ILE A 209 -16.53 15.70 -7.53
C ILE A 209 -15.27 16.37 -6.96
N ILE A 210 -14.18 15.61 -6.76
CA ILE A 210 -12.92 16.16 -6.24
C ILE A 210 -12.36 17.23 -7.17
N LEU A 211 -12.33 16.96 -8.48
CA LEU A 211 -11.77 17.90 -9.45
C LEU A 211 -12.59 19.18 -9.54
N SER A 212 -13.93 19.05 -9.63
CA SER A 212 -14.81 20.22 -9.70
C SER A 212 -14.74 21.11 -8.45
N LYS A 213 -14.66 20.52 -7.25
CA LYS A 213 -14.59 21.27 -5.99
C LYS A 213 -13.23 21.90 -5.72
N HIS A 214 -12.14 21.22 -6.07
CA HIS A 214 -10.81 21.58 -5.55
C HIS A 214 -9.73 21.83 -6.61
N PHE A 215 -9.96 21.44 -7.85
CA PHE A 215 -8.97 21.50 -8.93
C PHE A 215 -9.54 22.09 -10.22
N SER A 216 -10.61 22.88 -10.15
CA SER A 216 -11.30 23.45 -11.33
C SER A 216 -10.41 24.32 -12.22
N THR A 217 -9.31 24.86 -11.67
CA THR A 217 -8.33 25.66 -12.41
C THR A 217 -7.19 24.84 -13.02
N ARG A 218 -7.15 23.52 -12.80
CA ARG A 218 -6.09 22.62 -13.25
C ARG A 218 -6.58 21.74 -14.41
N ARG A 219 -5.70 21.44 -15.37
CA ARG A 219 -5.99 20.58 -16.53
C ARG A 219 -5.85 19.10 -16.19
N VAL A 220 -6.61 18.62 -15.20
CA VAL A 220 -6.60 17.20 -14.82
C VAL A 220 -7.95 16.60 -15.18
N GLU A 221 -7.94 15.61 -16.06
CA GLU A 221 -9.15 14.91 -16.48
C GLU A 221 -9.54 13.81 -15.47
N PRO A 222 -10.84 13.63 -15.16
CA PRO A 222 -11.29 12.58 -14.24
C PRO A 222 -10.88 11.17 -14.69
N THR A 223 -10.86 10.92 -16.01
CA THR A 223 -10.49 9.62 -16.59
C THR A 223 -9.03 9.26 -16.34
N VAL A 224 -8.13 10.25 -16.27
CA VAL A 224 -6.72 10.05 -15.91
C VAL A 224 -6.59 9.55 -14.47
N LEU A 225 -7.31 10.17 -13.53
CA LEU A 225 -7.33 9.72 -12.14
C LEU A 225 -7.91 8.30 -12.01
N CYS A 226 -8.97 8.00 -12.76
CA CYS A 226 -9.57 6.67 -12.79
C CYS A 226 -8.60 5.60 -13.32
N ALA A 227 -7.90 5.88 -14.41
CA ALA A 227 -6.90 4.98 -14.98
C ALA A 227 -5.73 4.75 -14.01
N ILE A 228 -5.25 5.81 -13.35
CA ILE A 228 -4.23 5.69 -12.29
C ILE A 228 -4.73 4.79 -11.17
N ALA A 229 -5.94 5.02 -10.64
CA ALA A 229 -6.53 4.19 -9.59
C ALA A 229 -6.64 2.71 -10.00
N GLU A 230 -6.98 2.42 -11.26
CA GLU A 230 -7.03 1.05 -11.79
C GLU A 230 -5.65 0.38 -11.75
N ILE A 231 -4.58 1.08 -12.15
CA ILE A 231 -3.21 0.55 -12.15
C ILE A 231 -2.64 0.40 -10.74
N VAL A 232 -2.87 1.38 -9.87
CA VAL A 232 -2.20 1.46 -8.56
C VAL A 232 -2.90 0.62 -7.50
N SER A 233 -4.22 0.50 -7.55
CA SER A 233 -5.02 -0.15 -6.51
C SER A 233 -6.06 -1.13 -7.04
N MET A 234 -6.21 -1.30 -8.35
CA MET A 234 -7.33 -2.04 -8.94
C MET A 234 -8.70 -1.56 -8.41
N ARG A 235 -8.79 -0.27 -8.05
CA ARG A 235 -9.97 0.37 -7.44
C ARG A 235 -10.35 -0.13 -6.04
N PHE A 236 -9.47 -0.89 -5.38
CA PHE A 236 -9.72 -1.36 -4.01
C PHE A 236 -9.65 -0.20 -3.02
N VAL A 237 -10.68 -0.08 -2.17
CA VAL A 237 -10.81 1.00 -1.18
C VAL A 237 -9.61 1.08 -0.24
N ASN A 238 -9.07 -0.08 0.14
CA ASN A 238 -7.91 -0.17 1.03
C ASN A 238 -6.56 -0.22 0.29
N GLY A 239 -6.57 -0.23 -1.04
CA GLY A 239 -5.37 -0.36 -1.86
C GLY A 239 -4.84 -1.79 -2.04
N VAL A 240 -3.64 -1.91 -2.62
CA VAL A 240 -2.99 -3.18 -2.96
C VAL A 240 -1.51 -3.16 -2.54
N GLY A 241 -1.11 -4.14 -1.74
CA GLY A 241 0.29 -4.32 -1.35
C GLY A 241 0.78 -3.16 -0.50
N GLN A 242 1.77 -2.41 -0.98
CA GLN A 242 2.30 -1.21 -0.31
C GLN A 242 1.53 0.07 -0.66
N ARG A 243 0.70 0.03 -1.71
CA ARG A 243 -0.06 1.19 -2.18
C ARG A 243 -1.34 1.28 -1.37
N THR A 244 -1.44 2.32 -0.54
CA THR A 244 -2.58 2.53 0.37
C THR A 244 -3.70 3.27 -0.34
N GLY A 245 -4.94 2.82 -0.11
CA GLY A 245 -6.10 3.50 -0.66
C GLY A 245 -6.25 3.37 -2.18
N LEU A 246 -7.18 4.15 -2.73
CA LEU A 246 -7.49 4.15 -4.16
C LEU A 246 -6.35 4.68 -5.02
N MET A 247 -5.70 5.74 -4.56
CA MET A 247 -4.71 6.46 -5.35
C MET A 247 -3.29 6.00 -5.09
N GLY A 248 -3.09 5.04 -4.18
CA GLY A 248 -1.80 4.42 -3.91
C GLY A 248 -0.73 5.34 -3.36
N ILE A 249 -1.11 6.53 -2.89
CA ILE A 249 -0.23 7.51 -2.26
C ILE A 249 0.13 7.01 -0.85
N ASP A 250 1.40 7.14 -0.47
CA ASP A 250 1.82 6.81 0.88
C ASP A 250 1.54 7.97 1.86
N TYR A 251 1.43 7.63 3.15
CA TYR A 251 1.14 8.62 4.18
C TYR A 251 2.16 9.76 4.25
N PRO A 252 3.48 9.53 4.16
CA PRO A 252 4.46 10.62 4.09
C PRO A 252 4.18 11.62 2.96
N THR A 253 3.88 11.15 1.76
CA THR A 253 3.59 12.01 0.59
C THR A 253 2.30 12.80 0.80
N ALA A 254 1.23 12.14 1.25
CA ALA A 254 -0.03 12.84 1.55
C ALA A 254 0.12 13.89 2.65
N ARG A 255 0.87 13.56 3.72
CA ARG A 255 1.14 14.49 4.82
C ARG A 255 1.97 15.70 4.36
N TRP A 256 2.95 15.48 3.50
CA TRP A 256 3.75 16.56 2.90
C TRP A 256 2.90 17.46 1.99
N LEU A 257 2.03 16.90 1.14
CA LEU A 257 1.06 17.68 0.35
C LEU A 257 0.17 18.56 1.24
N TYR A 258 -0.29 18.01 2.37
CA TYR A 258 -1.15 18.70 3.32
C TYR A 258 -0.42 19.81 4.11
N LYS A 259 0.77 19.53 4.65
CA LYS A 259 1.49 20.43 5.55
C LYS A 259 2.33 21.46 4.80
N ASP A 260 3.05 21.04 3.78
CA ASP A 260 4.12 21.82 3.15
C ASP A 260 3.69 22.43 1.82
N VAL A 261 2.88 21.72 1.02
CA VAL A 261 2.41 22.22 -0.28
C VAL A 261 1.11 23.02 -0.17
N GLY A 262 0.28 22.73 0.84
CA GLY A 262 -0.92 23.53 1.15
C GLY A 262 -2.25 22.94 0.67
N TYR A 263 -2.29 21.67 0.28
CA TYR A 263 -3.53 20.97 -0.08
C TYR A 263 -4.34 20.58 1.17
N LYS A 264 -5.22 21.48 1.64
CA LYS A 264 -5.89 21.39 2.95
C LYS A 264 -7.37 21.03 2.94
N ALA A 265 -7.97 20.70 1.79
CA ALA A 265 -9.40 20.44 1.72
C ALA A 265 -9.83 19.17 2.50
N TYR A 266 -8.93 18.18 2.60
CA TYR A 266 -9.12 17.00 3.43
C TYR A 266 -7.99 16.87 4.44
N ILE A 267 -8.33 16.44 5.65
CA ILE A 267 -7.38 16.18 6.74
C ILE A 267 -6.79 14.78 6.57
N VAL A 268 -5.47 14.67 6.74
CA VAL A 268 -4.74 13.39 6.75
C VAL A 268 -3.85 13.29 7.99
N ASP A 269 -4.36 12.62 9.03
CA ASP A 269 -3.66 12.47 10.31
C ASP A 269 -3.08 11.07 10.47
N SER A 270 -3.64 10.08 9.77
CA SER A 270 -3.23 8.68 9.84
C SER A 270 -3.20 8.01 8.47
N VAL A 271 -2.59 6.82 8.41
CA VAL A 271 -2.62 5.95 7.21
C VAL A 271 -4.05 5.54 6.87
N ASP A 272 -4.90 5.33 7.88
CA ASP A 272 -6.28 4.87 7.71
C ASP A 272 -7.17 5.91 7.00
N ASP A 273 -6.79 7.19 7.06
CA ASP A 273 -7.49 8.26 6.33
C ASP A 273 -7.36 8.08 4.83
N LEU A 274 -6.25 7.52 4.34
CA LEU A 274 -6.06 7.24 2.91
C LEU A 274 -6.91 6.08 2.40
N CYS A 275 -7.52 5.29 3.28
CA CYS A 275 -8.53 4.28 2.92
C CYS A 275 -9.94 4.89 2.76
N LYS A 276 -10.11 6.20 2.96
CA LYS A 276 -11.35 6.93 2.65
C LYS A 276 -11.32 7.35 1.18
N PRO A 277 -12.31 6.97 0.35
CA PRO A 277 -12.28 7.21 -1.10
C PRO A 277 -11.96 8.66 -1.51
N PHE A 278 -12.66 9.63 -0.92
CA PHE A 278 -12.48 11.06 -1.22
C PHE A 278 -11.13 11.60 -0.78
N VAL A 279 -10.66 11.22 0.41
CA VAL A 279 -9.33 11.63 0.90
C VAL A 279 -8.24 11.05 0.00
N SER A 280 -8.32 9.77 -0.35
CA SER A 280 -7.39 9.12 -1.26
C SER A 280 -7.36 9.81 -2.63
N MET A 281 -8.54 10.05 -3.21
CA MET A 281 -8.69 10.71 -4.50
C MET A 281 -8.12 12.13 -4.48
N TYR A 282 -8.44 12.92 -3.45
CA TYR A 282 -7.93 14.28 -3.27
C TYR A 282 -6.42 14.35 -3.26
N PHE A 283 -5.75 13.52 -2.45
CA PHE A 283 -4.28 13.51 -2.40
C PHE A 283 -3.64 12.93 -3.66
N GLY A 284 -4.30 12.00 -4.36
CA GLY A 284 -3.86 11.57 -5.69
C GLY A 284 -3.92 12.71 -6.71
N ALA A 285 -5.03 13.45 -6.76
CA ALA A 285 -5.18 14.62 -7.63
C ALA A 285 -4.17 15.73 -7.28
N ALA A 286 -3.95 16.00 -5.99
CA ALA A 286 -2.95 16.94 -5.50
C ALA A 286 -1.53 16.56 -5.93
N TYR A 287 -1.18 15.28 -5.81
CA TYR A 287 0.14 14.80 -6.22
C TYR A 287 0.33 14.91 -7.73
N LEU A 288 -0.69 14.56 -8.51
CA LEU A 288 -0.67 14.70 -9.97
C LEU A 288 -0.51 16.18 -10.39
N ALA A 289 -1.24 17.09 -9.75
CA ALA A 289 -1.15 18.53 -9.99
C ALA A 289 0.20 19.13 -9.56
N TRP A 290 0.85 18.56 -8.54
CA TRP A 290 2.22 18.96 -8.20
C TRP A 290 3.24 18.43 -9.22
N LEU A 291 3.07 17.19 -9.68
CA LEU A 291 3.94 16.58 -10.68
C LEU A 291 3.86 17.29 -12.05
N SER A 292 2.72 17.88 -12.40
CA SER A 292 2.58 18.65 -13.65
C SER A 292 3.46 19.90 -13.68
N GLU A 293 3.90 20.41 -12.53
CA GLU A 293 4.79 21.58 -12.40
C GLU A 293 6.14 21.21 -11.77
N TYR A 294 6.52 19.94 -11.84
CA TYR A 294 7.71 19.42 -11.16
C TYR A 294 9.01 20.13 -11.59
N GLU A 295 9.82 20.55 -10.61
CA GLU A 295 11.01 21.41 -10.77
C GLU A 295 10.71 22.81 -11.36
N GLY A 296 9.51 23.34 -11.12
CA GLY A 296 9.13 24.69 -11.53
C GLY A 296 8.88 24.84 -13.04
N ARG A 297 8.66 23.72 -13.75
CA ARG A 297 8.31 23.71 -15.17
C ARG A 297 7.14 22.79 -15.45
N GLU A 298 6.37 23.14 -16.48
CA GLU A 298 5.31 22.28 -16.97
C GLU A 298 5.88 20.95 -17.51
N ARG A 299 5.26 19.84 -17.12
CA ARG A 299 5.66 18.49 -17.51
C ARG A 299 4.66 17.88 -18.49
N THR A 300 5.17 16.99 -19.34
CA THR A 300 4.31 16.24 -20.26
C THR A 300 3.42 15.25 -19.49
N PRO A 301 2.21 14.95 -19.99
CA PRO A 301 1.32 13.95 -19.37
C PRO A 301 2.01 12.60 -19.13
N GLN A 302 2.85 12.16 -20.08
CA GLN A 302 3.64 10.95 -19.96
C GLN A 302 4.61 10.98 -18.78
N PHE A 303 5.36 12.08 -18.62
CA PHE A 303 6.24 12.25 -17.46
C PHE A 303 5.45 12.20 -16.16
N VAL A 304 4.33 12.93 -16.09
CA VAL A 304 3.49 13.03 -14.88
C VAL A 304 3.00 11.66 -14.44
N VAL A 305 2.44 10.86 -15.36
CA VAL A 305 1.95 9.51 -15.04
C VAL A 305 3.09 8.58 -14.63
N GLN A 306 4.21 8.59 -15.33
CA GLN A 306 5.35 7.75 -14.99
C GLN A 306 5.95 8.15 -13.63
N ALA A 307 6.08 9.45 -13.37
CA ALA A 307 6.53 9.99 -12.09
C ALA A 307 5.56 9.63 -10.94
N TYR A 308 4.26 9.59 -11.22
CA TYR A 308 3.26 9.16 -10.25
C TYR A 308 3.48 7.69 -9.85
N LEU A 309 3.74 6.83 -10.83
CA LEU A 309 3.83 5.38 -10.64
C LEU A 309 5.18 4.90 -10.06
N ALA A 310 6.27 5.57 -10.44
CA ALA A 310 7.65 5.17 -10.11
C ALA A 310 8.41 6.17 -9.22
N GLY A 311 7.86 7.38 -9.03
CA GLY A 311 8.55 8.51 -8.40
C GLY A 311 9.24 9.41 -9.44
N PRO A 312 9.23 10.75 -9.24
CA PRO A 312 9.73 11.70 -10.24
C PRO A 312 11.24 11.59 -10.51
N GLN A 313 12.02 11.06 -9.56
CA GLN A 313 13.46 10.84 -9.72
C GLN A 313 13.80 9.58 -10.53
N ASN A 314 12.82 8.70 -10.76
CA ASN A 314 13.02 7.40 -11.40
C ASN A 314 12.46 7.37 -12.83
N VAL A 315 12.15 8.54 -13.41
CA VAL A 315 11.59 8.62 -14.76
C VAL A 315 12.72 8.52 -15.80
N ASN A 316 12.95 7.31 -16.31
CA ASN A 316 13.82 7.06 -17.46
C ASN A 316 13.00 6.47 -18.62
N LEU A 317 13.02 7.17 -19.78
CA LEU A 317 12.21 6.86 -20.96
C LEU A 317 12.29 5.40 -21.44
N GLN A 318 13.42 4.71 -21.25
CA GLN A 318 13.55 3.30 -21.66
C GLN A 318 12.93 2.31 -20.65
N GLU A 319 12.99 2.60 -19.35
CA GLU A 319 12.54 1.68 -18.30
C GLU A 319 11.06 1.90 -17.94
N THR A 320 10.54 3.12 -18.11
CA THR A 320 9.17 3.49 -17.76
C THR A 320 8.15 3.32 -18.90
N GLY A 321 8.59 2.94 -20.10
CA GLY A 321 7.73 2.66 -21.26
C GLY A 321 6.59 1.67 -20.96
N PRO A 322 6.83 0.53 -20.28
CA PRO A 322 5.77 -0.42 -19.92
C PRO A 322 4.70 0.15 -18.97
N LEU A 323 5.04 1.14 -18.14
CA LEU A 323 4.09 1.79 -17.24
C LEU A 323 3.12 2.70 -18.00
N TRP A 324 3.63 3.38 -19.04
CA TRP A 324 2.81 4.22 -19.90
C TRP A 324 1.81 3.39 -20.72
N LEU A 325 2.24 2.27 -21.30
CA LEU A 325 1.36 1.38 -22.05
C LEU A 325 0.21 0.82 -21.19
N LYS A 326 0.51 0.42 -19.94
CA LYS A 326 -0.52 -0.01 -18.99
C LYS A 326 -1.51 1.11 -18.64
N PHE A 327 -1.03 2.35 -18.64
CA PHE A 327 -1.88 3.50 -18.42
C PHE A 327 -2.80 3.78 -19.59
N GLU A 328 -2.30 3.75 -20.83
CA GLU A 328 -3.12 3.88 -22.03
C GLU A 328 -4.19 2.78 -22.12
N GLU A 329 -3.81 1.53 -21.80
CA GLU A 329 -4.76 0.42 -21.71
C GLU A 329 -5.85 0.68 -20.67
N ALA A 330 -5.48 1.10 -19.45
CA ALA A 330 -6.44 1.43 -18.40
C ALA A 330 -7.32 2.62 -18.78
N LEU A 331 -6.77 3.64 -19.46
CA LEU A 331 -7.50 4.83 -19.89
C LEU A 331 -8.59 4.49 -20.92
N SER A 332 -8.31 3.55 -21.83
CA SER A 332 -9.28 3.09 -22.83
C SER A 332 -10.58 2.53 -22.23
N HIS A 333 -10.55 2.06 -20.97
CA HIS A 333 -11.73 1.58 -20.25
C HIS A 333 -12.66 2.71 -19.77
N TYR A 334 -12.19 3.96 -19.77
CA TYR A 334 -12.92 5.15 -19.31
C TYR A 334 -13.23 6.12 -20.44
N GLU A 335 -12.63 5.95 -21.61
CA GLU A 335 -13.05 6.66 -22.82
C GLU A 335 -14.44 6.15 -23.22
N ASP A 336 -15.42 7.05 -23.20
CA ASP A 336 -16.74 6.71 -23.69
C ASP A 336 -16.60 6.27 -25.15
N VAL A 337 -17.00 5.03 -25.46
CA VAL A 337 -17.11 4.56 -26.85
C VAL A 337 -17.99 5.58 -27.55
N LYS A 338 -17.36 6.47 -28.34
CA LYS A 338 -18.05 7.43 -29.18
C LYS A 338 -19.08 6.62 -29.96
N LYS A 339 -20.35 6.74 -29.59
CA LYS A 339 -21.44 6.35 -30.46
C LYS A 339 -21.28 7.19 -31.72
N GLY A 340 -20.92 6.50 -32.80
CA GLY A 340 -20.94 6.90 -34.20
C GLY A 340 -20.96 8.41 -34.48
N GLY A 341 -19.80 8.93 -34.85
CA GLY A 341 -19.69 10.26 -35.44
C GLY A 341 -18.27 10.44 -35.91
N GLY A 342 -17.99 9.94 -37.12
CA GLY A 342 -16.70 10.15 -37.75
C GLY A 342 -16.43 11.65 -37.85
N ASP A 343 -15.33 12.08 -37.25
CA ASP A 343 -14.46 13.00 -37.95
C ASP A 343 -13.03 12.82 -37.44
N CYS A 344 -12.15 12.58 -38.39
CA CYS A 344 -10.72 12.46 -38.19
C CYS A 344 -10.17 13.86 -37.94
N ARG A 345 -9.49 14.09 -36.80
CA ARG A 345 -8.54 15.20 -36.70
C ARG A 345 -7.27 14.74 -35.98
N ILE A 346 -6.23 14.73 -36.79
CA ILE A 346 -4.81 14.56 -36.47
C ILE A 346 -4.28 15.86 -35.83
N LEU A 347 -3.34 15.65 -34.90
CA LEU A 347 -2.44 16.55 -34.16
C LEU A 347 -2.96 17.14 -32.85
#